data_AF-A0A520RLX4-F1
#
_entry.id   AF-A0A520RLX4-F1
#
_cell.length_a   1.000
_cell.length_b   1.000
_cell.length_c   1.000
_cell.angle_alpha   90.00
_cell.angle_beta   90.00
_cell.angle_gamma   90.00
#
_symmetry.space_group_name_H-M   'P 1'
#
loop_
_entity.id
_entity.type
_entity.pdbx_description
1 polymer ?
#
loop_
_entity_poly.entity_id
_entity_poly.type
_entity_poly.pdbx_seq_one_letter_code
_entity_poly.pdbx_strand_id
1 'polypeptide(L)'
;MSEATTQTLLASALNGDRSSLARLLSHVERDCSMETEIRAGLASTETESVVIGVTGPPGAGKSSLISALLPYTTKSFDRTAVLAVDPSSPFSGGALLGDRVRMQNHGLGDRVLI
;
A
#
# COMPACT_ATOMS: atom_id res chain seq x y z
N MET A 1 21.57 -11.90 -11.17
CA MET A 1 21.38 -11.04 -9.98
C MET A 1 20.83 -11.94 -8.91
N SER A 2 21.50 -12.08 -7.76
CA SER A 2 21.00 -12.89 -6.65
C SER A 2 19.64 -12.35 -6.22
N GLU A 3 18.63 -13.22 -6.15
CA GLU A 3 17.34 -12.87 -5.57
C GLU A 3 17.57 -12.41 -4.12
N ALA A 4 17.12 -11.22 -3.77
CA ALA A 4 17.28 -10.71 -2.41
C ALA A 4 16.36 -11.52 -1.48
N THR A 5 16.91 -12.05 -0.39
CA THR A 5 16.14 -12.83 0.59
C THR A 5 15.00 -11.98 1.17
N THR A 6 13.87 -12.61 1.51
CA THR A 6 12.69 -11.99 2.12
C THR A 6 13.04 -11.06 3.28
N GLN A 7 13.97 -11.48 4.15
CA GLN A 7 14.46 -10.68 5.28
C GLN A 7 15.15 -9.37 4.84
N THR A 8 15.95 -9.42 3.77
CA THR A 8 16.63 -8.23 3.23
C THR A 8 15.61 -7.24 2.66
N LEU A 9 14.60 -7.74 1.96
CA LEU A 9 13.50 -6.92 1.45
C LEU A 9 12.68 -6.31 2.60
N LEU A 10 12.35 -7.11 3.62
CA LEU A 10 11.63 -6.65 4.80
C LEU A 10 12.39 -5.57 5.56
N ALA A 11 13.68 -5.78 5.86
CA ALA A 11 14.52 -4.80 6.54
C ALA A 11 14.64 -3.48 5.73
N SER A 12 14.79 -3.58 4.41
CA SER A 12 14.86 -2.40 3.54
C SER A 12 13.52 -1.66 3.47
N ALA A 13 12.40 -2.39 3.42
CA ALA A 13 11.06 -1.83 3.44
C ALA A 13 10.75 -1.10 4.76
N LEU A 14 11.14 -1.68 5.90
CA LEU A 14 10.99 -1.04 7.22
C LEU A 14 11.80 0.26 7.34
N ASN A 15 12.94 0.35 6.65
CA ASN A 15 13.73 1.58 6.54
C ASN A 15 13.13 2.60 5.55
N GLY A 16 12.01 2.29 4.90
CA GLY A 16 11.31 3.19 3.98
C GLY A 16 11.69 3.04 2.51
N ASP A 17 12.45 2.01 2.12
CA ASP A 17 12.73 1.76 0.70
C ASP A 17 11.47 1.29 -0.04
N ARG A 18 10.95 2.16 -0.91
CA ARG A 18 9.72 1.92 -1.67
C ARG A 18 9.84 0.77 -2.66
N SER A 19 11.00 0.59 -3.28
CA SER A 19 11.20 -0.49 -4.24
C SER A 19 11.16 -1.84 -3.53
N SER A 20 11.80 -1.96 -2.37
CA SER A 20 11.78 -3.18 -1.57
C SER A 20 10.39 -3.48 -1.04
N LEU A 21 9.64 -2.46 -0.59
CA LEU A 21 8.24 -2.62 -0.18
C LEU A 21 7.37 -3.14 -1.33
N ALA A 22 7.46 -2.55 -2.53
CA ALA A 22 6.69 -2.99 -3.69
C ALA A 22 7.02 -4.43 -4.10
N ARG A 23 8.30 -4.82 -4.06
CA ARG A 23 8.74 -6.21 -4.30
C ARG A 23 8.21 -7.16 -3.24
N LEU A 24 8.30 -6.79 -1.96
CA LEU A 24 7.78 -7.59 -0.85
C LEU A 24 6.28 -7.83 -1.00
N LEU A 25 5.48 -6.80 -1.29
CA LEU A 25 4.05 -6.94 -1.57
C LEU A 25 3.78 -7.86 -2.77
N SER A 26 4.55 -7.70 -3.85
CA SER A 26 4.45 -8.58 -5.03
C SER A 26 4.82 -10.04 -4.74
N HIS A 27 5.70 -10.30 -3.77
CA HIS A 27 6.02 -11.66 -3.33
C HIS A 27 4.87 -12.24 -2.50
N VAL A 28 4.35 -11.48 -1.54
CA VAL A 28 3.20 -11.87 -0.70
C VAL A 28 1.96 -12.18 -1.54
N GLU A 29 1.69 -11.40 -2.58
CA GLU A 29 0.55 -11.63 -3.48
C GLU A 29 0.68 -12.92 -4.32
N ARG A 30 1.91 -13.38 -4.59
CA ARG A 30 2.16 -14.57 -5.44
C ARG A 30 2.28 -15.86 -4.65
N ASP A 31 2.92 -15.79 -3.48
CA ASP A 31 3.20 -16.96 -2.66
C ASP A 31 3.04 -16.64 -1.17
N CYS A 32 2.02 -17.24 -0.56
CA CYS A 32 1.73 -17.08 0.87
C CYS A 32 2.71 -17.83 1.77
N SER A 33 3.61 -18.66 1.23
CA SER A 33 4.61 -19.42 2.02
C SER A 33 5.50 -18.50 2.87
N MET A 34 5.68 -17.24 2.44
CA MET A 34 6.50 -16.22 3.09
C MET A 34 5.75 -15.43 4.18
N GLU A 35 4.44 -15.61 4.32
CA GLU A 35 3.62 -14.84 5.26
C GLU A 35 4.09 -15.01 6.70
N THR A 36 4.40 -16.25 7.11
CA THR A 36 4.84 -16.57 8.47
C THR A 36 6.15 -15.87 8.82
N GLU A 37 7.10 -15.85 7.89
CA GLU A 37 8.40 -15.19 8.09
C GLU A 37 8.24 -13.66 8.20
N ILE A 38 7.43 -13.07 7.31
CA ILE A 38 7.15 -11.63 7.33
C ILE A 38 6.45 -11.24 8.64
N ARG A 39 5.43 -12.00 9.04
CA ARG A 39 4.68 -11.75 10.28
C ARG A 39 5.59 -11.83 11.51
N ALA A 40 6.50 -12.80 11.56
CA ALA A 40 7.47 -12.90 12.63
C ALA A 40 8.43 -11.70 12.65
N GLY A 41 8.92 -11.25 11.49
CA GLY A 41 9.78 -10.08 11.38
C GLY A 41 9.09 -8.76 11.72
N LEU A 42 7.77 -8.65 11.53
CA LEU A 42 6.97 -7.50 11.90
C LEU A 42 6.56 -7.49 13.38
N ALA A 43 6.51 -8.64 14.04
CA ALA A 43 6.08 -8.76 15.43
C ALA A 43 6.96 -7.97 16.43
N SER A 44 8.21 -7.71 16.06
CA SER A 44 9.15 -6.88 16.84
C SER A 44 9.04 -5.38 16.54
N THR A 45 8.22 -4.98 15.57
CA THR A 45 8.03 -3.58 15.19
C THR A 45 6.79 -3.04 15.89
N GLU A 46 6.97 -2.17 16.88
CA GLU A 46 5.85 -1.40 17.43
C GLU A 46 5.52 -0.27 16.44
N THR A 47 4.36 -0.36 15.81
CA THR A 47 3.83 0.71 14.96
C THR A 47 2.45 1.11 15.41
N GLU A 48 2.29 2.36 15.83
CA GLU A 48 0.99 2.99 15.94
C GLU A 48 0.53 3.41 14.55
N SER A 49 -0.52 2.76 14.02
CA SER A 49 -1.14 3.13 12.76
C SER A 49 -2.65 3.13 12.88
N VAL A 50 -3.30 4.06 12.18
CA VAL A 50 -4.76 4.13 12.10
C VAL A 50 -5.18 3.56 10.75
N VAL A 51 -5.97 2.47 10.77
CA VAL A 51 -6.50 1.82 9.57
C VAL A 51 -7.96 2.23 9.39
N ILE A 52 -8.29 2.82 8.23
CA ILE A 52 -9.64 3.26 7.90
C ILE A 52 -10.13 2.50 6.67
N GLY A 53 -11.22 1.73 6.83
CA GLY A 53 -11.89 1.07 5.73
C GLY A 53 -12.91 1.99 5.05
N VAL A 54 -12.80 2.14 3.72
CA VAL A 54 -13.76 2.92 2.92
C VAL A 54 -14.47 1.97 1.94
N THR A 55 -15.78 1.85 2.05
CA THR A 55 -16.61 0.95 1.23
C THR A 55 -17.85 1.65 0.69
N GLY A 56 -18.54 1.03 -0.27
CA GLY A 56 -19.71 1.58 -0.95
C GLY A 56 -19.83 1.11 -2.41
N PRO A 57 -20.98 1.33 -3.06
CA PRO A 57 -21.23 0.83 -4.41
C PRO A 57 -20.28 1.46 -5.46
N PRO A 58 -20.14 0.86 -6.66
CA PRO A 58 -19.46 1.49 -7.79
C PRO A 58 -20.05 2.87 -8.08
N GLY A 59 -19.20 3.87 -8.37
CA GLY A 59 -19.65 5.23 -8.65
C GLY A 59 -20.02 6.08 -7.42
N ALA A 60 -20.00 5.55 -6.19
CA ALA A 60 -20.28 6.30 -4.95
C ALA A 60 -19.27 7.42 -4.62
N GLY A 61 -18.22 7.60 -5.43
CA GLY A 61 -17.21 8.64 -5.21
C GLY A 61 -16.13 8.29 -4.18
N LYS A 62 -15.95 7.00 -3.82
CA LYS A 62 -14.95 6.55 -2.84
C LYS A 62 -13.54 7.06 -3.14
N SER A 63 -13.03 6.85 -4.36
CA SER A 63 -11.68 7.31 -4.75
C SER A 63 -11.57 8.83 -4.72
N SER A 64 -12.65 9.57 -5.05
CA SER A 64 -12.69 11.03 -4.93
C SER A 64 -12.63 11.49 -3.48
N LEU A 65 -13.36 10.82 -2.58
CA LEU A 65 -13.32 11.08 -1.14
C LEU A 65 -11.92 10.82 -0.57
N ILE A 66 -11.32 9.67 -0.89
CA ILE A 66 -9.96 9.33 -0.46
C ILE A 66 -8.97 10.39 -0.95
N SER A 67 -9.02 10.74 -2.24
CA SER A 67 -8.17 11.78 -2.84
C SER A 67 -8.30 13.13 -2.11
N ALA A 68 -9.52 13.52 -1.75
CA ALA A 68 -9.78 14.75 -1.00
C ALA A 68 -9.27 14.69 0.46
N LEU A 69 -9.17 13.51 1.06
CA LEU A 69 -8.69 13.33 2.44
C LEU A 69 -7.15 13.33 2.55
N LEU A 70 -6.44 12.86 1.53
CA LEU A 70 -4.97 12.72 1.55
C LEU A 70 -4.19 13.99 1.97
N PRO A 71 -4.55 15.23 1.54
CA PRO A 71 -3.88 16.44 2.00
C PRO A 71 -4.04 16.72 3.50
N TYR A 72 -5.09 16.18 4.13
CA TYR A 72 -5.31 16.32 5.56
C TYR A 72 -4.56 15.24 6.34
N THR A 73 -4.47 14.02 5.79
CA THR A 73 -3.71 12.95 6.46
C THR A 73 -2.23 13.28 6.52
N THR A 74 -1.65 13.89 5.49
CA THR A 74 -0.23 14.32 5.48
C THR A 74 0.09 15.45 6.46
N LYS A 75 -0.92 16.13 7.02
CA LYS A 75 -0.77 17.11 8.11
C LYS A 75 -0.84 16.47 9.49
N SER A 76 -1.63 15.41 9.63
CA SER A 76 -1.88 14.73 10.92
C SER A 76 -0.98 13.52 11.14
N PHE A 77 -0.43 12.94 10.08
CA PHE A 77 0.37 11.71 10.10
C PHE A 77 1.65 11.90 9.26
N ASP A 78 2.73 11.23 9.67
CA ASP A 78 4.03 11.29 8.97
C ASP A 78 3.96 10.63 7.59
N ARG A 79 3.25 9.50 7.49
CA ARG A 79 3.05 8.74 6.26
C ARG A 79 1.61 8.26 6.13
N THR A 80 1.13 8.16 4.90
CA THR A 80 -0.19 7.61 4.57
C THR A 80 -0.04 6.59 3.44
N ALA A 81 -0.71 5.46 3.56
CA ALA A 81 -0.82 4.46 2.50
C ALA A 81 -2.29 4.27 2.12
N VAL A 82 -2.56 4.10 0.83
CA VAL A 82 -3.86 3.72 0.29
C VAL A 82 -3.72 2.33 -0.31
N LEU A 83 -4.50 1.37 0.20
CA LEU A 83 -4.58 0.03 -0.36
C LEU A 83 -5.94 -0.14 -1.05
N ALA A 84 -5.93 -0.22 -2.37
CA ALA A 84 -7.13 -0.50 -3.14
C ALA A 84 -7.41 -2.01 -3.17
N VAL A 85 -8.61 -2.41 -2.76
CA VAL A 85 -9.08 -3.81 -2.83
C VAL A 85 -10.24 -3.88 -3.80
N ASP A 86 -10.02 -4.49 -4.97
CA ASP A 86 -11.04 -4.66 -6.01
C ASP A 86 -11.26 -6.16 -6.31
N PRO A 87 -12.39 -6.76 -5.89
CA PRO A 87 -12.69 -8.16 -6.17
C PRO A 87 -12.97 -8.44 -7.66
N SER A 88 -13.18 -7.42 -8.49
CA SER A 88 -13.47 -7.56 -9.93
C SER A 88 -12.21 -7.63 -10.82
N SER A 89 -11.02 -7.53 -10.23
CA SER A 89 -9.74 -7.48 -10.94
C SER A 89 -9.37 -8.68 -11.84
N PRO A 90 -9.91 -9.92 -11.69
CA PRO A 90 -9.57 -11.00 -12.62
C PRO A 90 -10.09 -10.78 -14.05
N PHE A 91 -11.14 -9.96 -14.23
CA PHE A 91 -11.83 -9.81 -15.52
C PHE A 91 -11.49 -8.53 -16.29
N SER A 92 -11.05 -7.45 -15.61
CA SER A 92 -10.86 -6.13 -16.25
C SER A 92 -9.40 -5.76 -16.53
N GLY A 93 -8.42 -6.53 -16.02
CA GLY A 93 -7.00 -6.35 -16.36
C GLY A 93 -6.37 -5.01 -15.94
N GLY A 94 -7.01 -4.20 -15.09
CA GLY A 94 -6.38 -2.96 -14.62
C GLY A 94 -7.29 -1.92 -13.99
N ALA A 95 -7.87 -2.18 -12.81
CA ALA A 95 -8.50 -1.15 -11.98
C ALA A 95 -7.47 -0.31 -11.20
N LEU A 96 -6.31 -0.89 -10.87
CA LEU A 96 -5.25 -0.26 -10.06
C LEU A 96 -4.72 1.06 -10.66
N LEU A 97 -4.53 1.09 -11.99
CA LEU A 97 -4.05 2.30 -12.69
C LEU A 97 -5.11 3.41 -12.68
N GLY A 98 -6.39 3.07 -12.81
CA GLY A 98 -7.49 4.03 -12.80
C GLY A 98 -7.67 4.70 -11.44
N ASP A 99 -7.58 3.93 -10.36
CA ASP A 99 -7.63 4.44 -8.99
C ASP A 99 -6.39 5.28 -8.67
N ARG A 100 -5.20 4.84 -9.10
CA ARG A 100 -3.98 5.63 -8.96
C ARG A 100 -4.07 6.97 -9.70
N VAL A 101 -4.56 7.01 -10.94
CA VAL A 101 -4.73 8.28 -11.70
C VAL A 101 -5.74 9.21 -11.02
N ARG A 102 -6.81 8.68 -10.43
CA ARG A 102 -7.83 9.47 -9.71
C ARG A 102 -7.32 10.02 -8.37
N MET A 103 -6.38 9.32 -7.73
CA MET A 103 -5.86 9.66 -6.41
C MET A 103 -4.44 10.27 -6.45
N GLN A 104 -3.82 10.36 -7.62
CA GLN A 104 -2.55 11.07 -7.82
C GLN A 104 -2.75 12.57 -7.64
N ASN A 105 -2.51 13.03 -6.41
CA ASN A 105 -2.41 14.44 -6.12
C ASN A 105 -0.97 14.90 -6.33
N HIS A 106 -0.75 15.72 -7.36
CA HIS A 106 0.55 16.32 -7.68
C HIS A 106 0.93 17.31 -6.57
N GLY A 107 1.61 16.82 -5.53
CA GLY A 107 2.05 17.66 -4.41
C GLY A 107 2.25 16.96 -3.06
N LEU A 108 1.80 15.70 -2.92
CA LEU A 108 1.92 14.97 -1.65
C LEU A 108 3.27 14.23 -1.48
N GLY A 109 4.08 14.20 -2.53
CA GLY A 109 5.47 13.74 -2.51
C GLY A 109 5.65 12.36 -1.89
N ASP A 110 6.71 12.20 -1.09
CA ASP A 110 7.08 10.89 -0.58
C ASP A 110 6.26 10.39 0.62
N ARG A 111 5.33 11.22 1.10
CA ARG A 111 4.50 10.94 2.29
C ARG A 111 3.29 10.07 2.01
N VAL A 112 2.88 9.96 0.74
CA VAL A 112 1.72 9.15 0.34
C VAL A 112 2.17 8.02 -0.57
N LEU A 113 1.75 6.80 -0.22
CA LEU A 113 1.86 5.61 -1.07
C LEU A 113 0.46 5.17 -1.52
N ILE A 114 0.31 4.86 -2.80
CA ILE A 114 -0.93 4.37 -3.42
C ILE A 114 -0.56 3.14 -4.25
#